data_AF-A0A9D6HQR7-F1
#
_entry.id   AF-A0A9D6HQR7-F1
#
_cell.length_a   1.000
_cell.length_b   1.000
_cell.length_c   1.000
_cell.angle_alpha   90.00
_cell.angle_beta   90.00
_cell.angle_gamma   90.00
#
_symmetry.space_group_name_H-M   'P 1'
#
loop_
_entity.id
_entity.type
_entity.pdbx_description
1 polymer ?
#
loop_
_entity_poly.entity_id
_entity_poly.type
_entity_poly.pdbx_seq_one_letter_code
_entity_poly.pdbx_strand_id
1 'polypeptide(L)' 'MATLVTGAFGCIGAWVVRGLLAAGERPVVFDLSDDPWRMRMIAGPDVASHIV' A
#
# COMPACT_ATOMS: atom_id res chain seq x y z
N MET A 1 5.60 -15.57 -2.84
CA MET A 1 4.21 -15.31 -3.26
C MET A 1 3.95 -13.83 -3.03
N ALA A 2 3.22 -13.15 -3.91
CA ALA A 2 2.96 -11.72 -3.78
C ALA A 2 1.46 -11.48 -3.62
N THR A 3 1.10 -10.62 -2.66
CA THR A 3 -0.29 -10.23 -2.38
C THR A 3 -0.66 -9.03 -3.24
N LEU A 4 -1.72 -9.14 -4.05
CA LEU A 4 -2.30 -8.02 -4.80
C LEU A 4 -3.35 -7.31 -3.94
N VAL A 5 -3.23 -6.00 -3.78
CA VAL A 5 -4.20 -5.15 -3.10
C VAL A 5 -4.82 -4.18 -4.10
N THR A 6 -6.08 -4.42 -4.46
CA THR A 6 -6.88 -3.47 -5.25
C THR A 6 -7.56 -2.46 -4.33
N GLY A 7 -7.75 -1.20 -4.77
CA GLY A 7 -8.28 -0.15 -3.90
C GLY A 7 -7.27 0.26 -2.82
N ALA A 8 -5.97 0.10 -3.10
CA ALA A 8 -4.87 0.30 -2.15
C ALA A 8 -4.76 1.74 -1.64
N PHE A 9 -5.29 2.73 -2.37
CA PHE A 9 -5.19 4.15 -2.03
C PHE A 9 -6.40 4.58 -1.17
N GLY A 10 -7.40 3.70 -1.05
CA GLY A 10 -8.52 3.83 -0.14
C GLY A 10 -8.14 3.66 1.33
N CYS A 11 -9.09 3.90 2.23
CA CYS A 11 -8.86 3.82 3.68
C CYS A 11 -8.40 2.40 4.10
N ILE A 12 -9.18 1.38 3.76
CA ILE A 12 -8.88 0.00 4.17
C ILE A 12 -7.65 -0.53 3.42
N GLY A 13 -7.55 -0.27 2.12
CA GLY A 13 -6.41 -0.70 1.31
C GLY A 13 -5.08 -0.20 1.86
N ALA A 14 -5.00 1.06 2.26
CA ALA A 14 -3.78 1.63 2.82
C ALA A 14 -3.37 0.98 4.16
N TRP A 15 -4.34 0.62 5.01
CA TRP A 15 -4.07 -0.12 6.25
C TRP A 15 -3.64 -1.57 5.99
N VAL A 16 -4.22 -2.23 4.99
CA VAL A 16 -3.80 -3.57 4.56
C VAL A 16 -2.36 -3.55 4.07
N VAL A 17 -2.00 -2.60 3.20
CA VAL A 17 -0.63 -2.42 2.72
C VAL A 17 0.34 -2.21 3.90
N ARG A 18 0.02 -1.32 4.84
CA ARG A 18 0.84 -1.13 6.06
C ARG A 18 1.04 -2.43 6.84
N GLY A 19 -0.01 -3.23 7.01
CA GLY A 19 0.08 -4.52 7.71
C GLY A 19 0.98 -5.53 7.00
N LEU A 20 0.84 -5.64 5.67
CA LEU A 20 1.67 -6.52 4.84
C LEU A 20 3.15 -6.09 4.87
N LEU A 21 3.43 -4.79 4.77
CA LEU A 21 4.78 -4.25 4.90
C LEU A 21 5.38 -4.55 6.29
N ALA A 22 4.59 -4.39 7.35
CA ALA A 22 5.01 -4.72 8.71
C ALA A 22 5.28 -6.23 8.90
N ALA A 23 4.67 -7.09 8.09
CA ALA A 23 4.95 -8.53 8.04
C ALA A 23 6.17 -8.89 7.18
N GLY A 24 6.86 -7.91 6.57
CA GLY A 24 8.01 -8.13 5.69
C GLY A 24 7.64 -8.51 4.25
N GLU A 25 6.37 -8.37 3.87
CA GLU A 25 5.94 -8.59 2.48
C GLU A 25 6.19 -7.36 1.60
N ARG A 26 6.21 -7.59 0.28
CA ARG A 26 6.28 -6.55 -0.74
C ARG A 26 5.03 -6.64 -1.65
N PRO A 27 3.90 -6.02 -1.26
CA PRO A 27 2.63 -6.19 -1.97
C PRO A 27 2.61 -5.45 -3.31
N VAL A 28 1.82 -5.97 -4.25
CA VAL A 28 1.48 -5.30 -5.51
C VAL A 28 0.26 -4.43 -5.27
N VAL A 29 0.29 -3.16 -5.63
CA VAL A 29 -0.83 -2.23 -5.43
C VAL A 29 -1.51 -1.86 -6.74
N PHE A 30 -2.84 -1.73 -6.69
CA PHE A 30 -3.61 -1.26 -7.83
C PHE A 30 -4.77 -0.38 -7.35
N ASP A 31 -4.97 0.76 -8.01
CA ASP A 31 -6.03 1.70 -7.70
C ASP A 31 -6.41 2.51 -8.95
N LEU A 32 -7.58 3.16 -8.90
CA LEU A 32 -8.02 4.11 -9.92
C LEU A 32 -7.46 5.52 -9.68
N SER A 33 -7.17 5.86 -8.42
CA SER A 33 -6.52 7.13 -8.07
C SER A 33 -5.03 7.07 -8.41
N ASP A 34 -4.46 8.19 -8.86
CA ASP A 34 -3.01 8.34 -9.05
C ASP A 34 -2.30 8.89 -7.79
N ASP A 35 -3.06 9.37 -6.80
CA ASP A 35 -2.51 9.94 -5.57
C ASP A 35 -2.67 8.98 -4.36
N PRO A 36 -1.58 8.32 -3.91
CA PRO A 36 -1.59 7.44 -2.75
C PRO A 36 -1.39 8.20 -1.42
N TRP A 37 -1.99 9.37 -1.24
CA TRP A 37 -1.74 10.22 -0.06
C TRP A 37 -2.04 9.51 1.27
N ARG A 38 -3.07 8.66 1.33
CA ARG A 38 -3.39 7.88 2.53
C ARG A 38 -2.29 6.88 2.88
N MET A 39 -1.71 6.22 1.87
CA MET A 39 -0.57 5.34 2.10
C MET A 39 0.63 6.11 2.61
N ARG A 40 0.95 7.28 2.03
CA ARG A 40 2.05 8.13 2.54
C ARG A 40 1.83 8.58 3.98
N MET A 41 0.58 8.90 4.34
CA MET A 41 0.19 9.29 5.70
C MET A 41 0.26 8.12 6.70
N ILE A 42 -0.18 6.92 6.30
CA ILE A 42 -0.36 5.76 7.19
C ILE A 42 0.92 4.90 7.30
N ALA A 43 1.62 4.69 6.18
CA ALA A 43 2.77 3.81 6.06
C ALA A 43 4.11 4.56 5.91
N GLY A 44 4.09 5.90 5.82
CA GLY A 44 5.28 6.74 5.70
C GLY A 44 5.53 7.26 4.28
N PRO A 45 6.30 8.35 4.13
CA PRO A 45 6.49 9.03 2.85
C PRO A 45 7.23 8.18 1.80
N ASP A 46 7.98 7.17 2.22
CA ASP A 46 8.79 6.27 1.38
C ASP A 46 8.05 4.97 0.98
N VAL A 47 6.76 4.82 1.32
CA VAL A 47 5.96 3.62 1.05
C VAL A 47 6.04 3.13 -0.40
N ALA A 48 6.16 4.06 -1.36
CA ALA A 48 6.24 3.74 -2.78
C ALA A 48 7.47 2.88 -3.14
N SER A 49 8.54 2.93 -2.35
CA SER A 49 9.73 2.09 -2.58
C SER A 49 9.53 0.63 -2.14
N HIS A 50 8.56 0.39 -1.26
CA HIS A 50 8.30 -0.91 -0.63
C HIS A 50 7.11 -1.65 -1.25
N ILE A 51 6.51 -1.11 -2.31
CA ILE A 51 5.40 -1.71 -3.04
C ILE A 51 5.79 -1.89 -4.51
N VAL A 52 5.00 -2.71 -5.22
CA VAL A 52 5.10 -2.90 -6.68
C VAL A 52 3.89 -2.32 -7.35
#